data_AF-A0A926YA70-F1
#
_entry.id   AF-A0A926YA70-F1
#
_cell.length_a   1.000
_cell.length_b   1.000
_cell.length_c   1.000
_cell.angle_alpha   90.00
_cell.angle_beta   90.00
_cell.angle_gamma   90.00
#
_symmetry.space_group_name_H-M   'P 1'
#
loop_
_entity.id
_entity.type
_entity.pdbx_description
1 polymer ?
#
loop_
_entity_poly.entity_id
_entity_poly.type
_entity_poly.pdbx_seq_one_letter_code
_entity_poly.pdbx_strand_id
1 'polypeptide(L)' 'MQGSKIVAIIAGSISIILAIAYLLLVQLLDFRGEMLPAPQSLLLERSHVEIAYDFNPQPAILTNLVLVD' A
#
# COMPACT_ATOMS: atom_id res chain seq x y z
N MET A 1 13.90 -14.91 -49.65
CA MET A 1 14.43 -15.67 -48.49
C MET A 1 15.43 -14.88 -47.63
N GLN A 2 16.18 -13.91 -48.17
CA GLN A 2 17.16 -13.12 -47.40
C GLN A 2 16.54 -11.91 -46.68
N GLY A 3 15.62 -11.17 -47.33
CA GLY A 3 14.98 -9.99 -46.75
C GLY A 3 14.18 -10.26 -45.47
N SER A 4 13.42 -11.37 -45.41
CA SER A 4 12.66 -11.73 -44.21
C SER A 4 13.55 -12.04 -43.00
N LYS A 5 14.78 -12.54 -43.21
CA LYS A 5 15.73 -12.83 -42.14
C LYS A 5 16.31 -11.54 -41.55
N ILE A 6 16.61 -10.57 -42.41
CA ILE A 6 17.10 -9.25 -42.01
C ILE A 6 16.03 -8.51 -41.19
N VAL A 7 14.78 -8.51 -41.65
CA VAL A 7 13.66 -7.89 -40.93
C VAL A 7 13.45 -8.55 -39.56
N ALA A 8 13.53 -9.88 -39.49
CA ALA A 8 13.39 -10.60 -38.21
C ALA A 8 14.49 -10.24 -37.21
N ILE A 9 15.74 -10.11 -37.67
CA ILE A 9 16.86 -9.71 -36.82
C ILE A 9 16.66 -8.27 -36.34
N ILE A 10 16.30 -7.35 -37.24
CA ILE A 10 16.08 -5.93 -36.87
C ILE A 10 14.93 -5.81 -35.87
N ALA A 11 13.80 -6.49 -36.09
CA ALA A 11 12.67 -6.48 -35.18
C ALA A 11 13.03 -7.06 -33.80
N GLY A 12 13.80 -8.16 -33.77
CA GLY A 12 14.31 -8.75 -32.53
C GLY A 12 15.23 -7.79 -31.78
N SER A 13 16.17 -7.14 -32.47
CA SER A 13 17.08 -6.16 -31.88
C SER A 13 16.35 -4.93 -31.33
N ILE A 14 15.36 -4.41 -32.06
CA ILE A 14 14.53 -3.28 -31.59
C ILE A 14 13.77 -3.67 -30.32
N SER A 15 13.20 -4.88 -30.27
CA SER A 15 12.49 -5.38 -29.09
C SER A 15 13.42 -5.43 -27.86
N ILE A 16 14.64 -5.94 -28.02
CA ILE A 16 15.63 -6.01 -26.93
C ILE A 16 16.02 -4.61 -26.47
N ILE A 17 16.30 -3.68 -27.39
CA ILE A 17 16.66 -2.30 -27.06
C ILE A 17 15.52 -1.62 -26.28
N LEU A 18 14.28 -1.77 -26.74
CA LEU A 18 13.10 -1.22 -26.05
C LEU A 18 12.91 -1.84 -24.67
N ALA A 19 13.11 -3.15 -24.53
CA ALA A 19 13.00 -3.84 -23.24
C ALA A 19 14.04 -3.30 -22.23
N ILE A 20 15.30 -3.17 -22.65
CA ILE A 20 16.36 -2.60 -21.81
C ILE A 20 16.05 -1.13 -21.48
N ALA A 21 15.65 -0.33 -22.46
CA ALA A 21 15.30 1.07 -22.25
C ALA A 21 14.13 1.22 -21.25
N TYR A 22 13.11 0.38 -21.35
CA TYR A 22 11.99 0.35 -20.41
C TYR A 22 12.45 0.03 -18.98
N LEU A 23 13.27 -1.01 -18.80
CA LEU A 23 13.80 -1.36 -17.48
C LEU A 23 14.63 -0.22 -16.86
N LEU A 24 15.47 0.43 -17.66
CA LEU A 24 16.24 1.59 -17.19
C LEU A 24 15.35 2.78 -16.84
N LEU A 25 14.30 3.02 -17.62
CA LEU A 25 13.35 4.10 -17.39
C LEU A 25 12.54 3.86 -16.11
N VAL A 26 12.02 2.64 -15.92
CA VAL A 26 11.33 2.24 -14.69
C VAL A 26 12.28 2.36 -13.51
N GLN A 27 13.53 1.92 -13.63
CA GLN A 27 14.51 2.04 -12.57
C GLN A 27 14.78 3.51 -12.19
N LEU A 28 14.88 4.39 -13.20
CA LEU A 28 15.04 5.83 -12.98
C LEU A 28 13.82 6.45 -12.30
N LEU A 29 12.62 6.04 -12.69
CA LEU A 29 11.36 6.50 -12.09
C LEU A 29 11.14 5.92 -10.67
N ASP A 30 11.65 4.73 -10.42
CA ASP A 30 11.62 4.06 -9.13
C ASP A 30 12.60 4.67 -8.11
N PHE A 31 13.55 5.52 -8.56
CA PHE A 31 14.38 6.36 -7.68
C PHE A 31 13.60 7.50 -7.01
N ARG A 32 12.33 7.28 -6.64
CA ARG A 32 11.45 8.19 -5.88
C ARG A 32 11.91 8.49 -4.45
N GLY A 33 13.15 8.16 -4.10
CA GLY A 33 13.70 8.25 -2.75
C GLY A 33 13.31 7.05 -1.89
N GLU A 34 14.11 6.80 -0.86
CA GLU A 34 13.85 5.78 0.16
C GLU A 34 12.44 6.01 0.73
N MET A 35 11.60 4.97 0.65
CA MET A 35 10.36 4.97 1.40
C MET A 35 10.72 5.00 2.88
N LEU A 36 10.59 6.18 3.50
CA LEU A 36 10.74 6.29 4.94
C LEU A 36 9.69 5.37 5.58
N PRO A 37 10.08 4.56 6.59
CA PRO A 37 9.14 3.68 7.26
C PRO A 37 8.00 4.52 7.82
N ALA A 38 6.77 3.97 7.76
CA ALA A 38 5.60 4.66 8.29
C ALA A 38 5.87 5.13 9.74
N PRO A 39 5.44 6.36 10.10
CA PRO A 39 5.71 6.90 11.43
C PRO A 39 5.25 5.92 12.51
N GLN A 40 6.18 5.46 13.34
CA GLN A 40 5.89 4.51 14.43
C GLN A 40 4.96 5.11 15.49
N SER A 41 4.85 6.45 15.54
CA SER A 41 3.91 7.16 16.40
C SER A 41 2.45 6.83 16.08
N LEU A 42 2.11 6.49 14.83
CA LEU A 42 0.75 6.08 14.45
C LEU A 42 0.35 4.72 15.03
N LEU A 43 1.31 3.84 15.33
CA LEU A 43 1.01 2.54 15.95
C LEU A 43 0.66 2.69 17.44
N LEU A 44 1.27 3.66 18.13
CA LEU A 44 0.95 3.97 19.54
C LEU A 44 -0.43 4.62 19.65
N GLU A 45 -0.82 5.49 18.72
CA GLU A 45 -2.15 6.12 18.74
C GLU A 45 -3.29 5.13 18.46
N ARG A 46 -3.06 4.18 17.55
CA ARG A 46 -4.02 3.10 17.23
C ARG A 46 -4.29 2.17 18.41
N SER A 47 -3.31 1.87 19.26
CA SER A 47 -3.50 0.95 20.39
C SER A 47 -4.38 1.53 21.50
N HIS A 48 -4.36 2.83 21.74
CA HIS A 48 -5.20 3.48 22.75
C HIS A 48 -6.66 3.62 22.31
N VAL A 49 -6.93 3.70 21.01
CA VAL A 49 -8.29 3.84 20.46
C VAL A 49 -9.01 2.49 20.42
N GLU A 50 -8.33 1.38 20.12
CA GLU A 50 -8.96 0.05 20.09
C GLU A 50 -9.37 -0.44 21.49
N ILE A 51 -8.58 -0.13 22.53
CA ILE A 51 -8.88 -0.48 23.92
C ILE A 51 -10.09 0.30 24.47
N ALA A 52 -10.36 1.51 23.97
CA ALA A 52 -11.45 2.35 24.45
C ALA A 52 -12.84 1.92 23.94
N TYR A 53 -12.93 1.20 22.81
CA TYR A 53 -14.20 0.70 22.27
C TYR A 53 -14.63 -0.67 22.81
N ASP A 54 -13.74 -1.41 23.47
CA ASP A 54 -14.03 -2.75 24.03
C ASP A 54 -14.52 -2.72 25.49
N PHE A 55 -14.51 -1.54 26.15
CA PHE A 55 -15.00 -1.37 27.52
C PHE A 55 -16.20 -0.42 27.60
N ASN A 56 -17.29 -0.75 26.89
CA ASN A 56 -18.60 -0.15 27.14
C ASN A 56 -19.54 -1.20 27.73
N PRO A 57 -19.55 -1.43 29.06
CA PRO A 57 -20.65 -2.12 29.69
C PRO A 57 -21.88 -1.23 29.53
N GLN A 58 -22.75 -1.60 28.58
CA GLN A 58 -24.09 -1.03 28.41
C GLN A 58 -24.69 -0.65 29.77
N PRO A 59 -25.14 0.60 29.98
CA PRO A 59 -25.92 0.92 31.16
C PRO A 59 -27.26 0.17 31.04
N ALA A 60 -27.33 -0.97 31.72
CA ALA A 60 -28.58 -1.67 31.95
C ALA A 60 -29.52 -0.69 32.66
N ILE A 61 -30.49 -0.22 31.88
CA ILE A 61 -31.70 0.50 32.26
C ILE A 61 -32.15 0.12 33.68
N LEU A 62 -32.02 1.05 34.63
CA LEU A 62 -32.76 1.07 35.89
C LEU A 62 -33.49 2.41 36.00
N THR A 63 -34.38 2.66 35.04
CA THR A 63 -35.43 3.67 35.17
C THR A 63 -36.45 3.20 36.20
N ASN A 64 -36.45 3.87 37.35
CA ASN A 64 -37.53 3.92 38.35
C ASN A 64 -37.89 2.62 39.10
N LEU A 65 -37.32 2.43 40.29
CA LEU A 65 -37.99 1.75 41.41
C LEU A 65 -37.29 2.11 42.75
N VAL A 66 -38.03 2.75 43.68
CA VAL A 66 -37.91 2.57 45.17
C VAL A 66 -36.67 3.23 45.81
N LEU A 67 -36.71 4.41 46.44
CA LEU A 67 -37.30 4.83 47.74
C LEU A 67 -37.10 6.36 47.80
N VAL A 68 -38.12 7.23 47.94
CA VAL A 68 -38.75 7.61 49.21
C VAL A 68 -37.81 7.45 50.40
N ASP A 69 -37.05 8.49 50.70
CA ASP A 69 -36.93 9.10 52.04
C ASP A 69 -36.29 10.50 51.91
#